data_AF-A0A8T5LFT3-F1
#
_entry.id   AF-A0A8T5LFT3-F1
#
_cell.length_a   1.000
_cell.length_b   1.000
_cell.length_c   1.000
_cell.angle_alpha   90.00
_cell.angle_beta   90.00
_cell.angle_gamma   90.00
#
_symmetry.space_group_name_H-M   'P 1'
#
loop_
_entity.id
_entity.type
_entity.pdbx_description
1 polymer ?
#
loop_
_entity_poly.entity_id
_entity_poly.type
_entity_poly.pdbx_seq_one_letter_code
_entity_poly.pdbx_strand_id
1 'polypeptide(L)'
;MDFEYKIYLKRAQNELNLSMMIQKISDDKKIQIEIFRMKEDTYYSATISHAYYAIFYSAKAYLLLKGIKTRAPEEHKKTFEEFSKLVDKGTVDIELLKIYQNMMMKADTLLHIFEIEKSKRGKFTYQRIPQANQEPGKESIKNAQTFFNNIYRLCEEKEQKTK
;
A
#
# COMPACT_ATOMS: atom_id res chain seq x y z
N MET A 1 6.39 -13.24 -19.07
CA MET A 1 6.84 -13.01 -17.67
C MET A 1 6.83 -11.53 -17.31
N ASP A 2 7.03 -10.63 -18.29
CA ASP A 2 7.23 -9.18 -18.09
C ASP A 2 5.96 -8.34 -17.77
N PHE A 3 4.77 -8.95 -17.73
CA PHE A 3 3.50 -8.23 -17.52
C PHE A 3 2.84 -8.50 -16.16
N GLU A 4 3.33 -9.48 -15.38
CA GLU A 4 2.66 -9.91 -14.15
C GLU A 4 2.76 -8.84 -13.05
N TYR A 5 3.90 -8.15 -12.93
CA TYR A 5 4.04 -7.06 -11.95
C TYR A 5 3.10 -5.87 -12.24
N LYS A 6 2.81 -5.58 -13.53
CA LYS A 6 1.88 -4.52 -13.93
C LYS A 6 0.45 -4.78 -13.45
N ILE A 7 0.03 -6.05 -13.43
CA ILE A 7 -1.26 -6.45 -12.86
C ILE A 7 -1.32 -6.08 -11.38
N TYR A 8 -0.24 -6.36 -10.64
CA TYR A 8 -0.16 -6.04 -9.21
C TYR A 8 -0.05 -4.54 -8.93
N LEU A 9 0.64 -3.75 -9.77
CA LEU A 9 0.59 -2.28 -9.68
C LEU A 9 -0.82 -1.74 -9.88
N LYS A 10 -1.54 -2.26 -10.89
CA LYS A 10 -2.94 -1.86 -11.13
C LYS A 10 -3.84 -2.24 -9.95
N ARG A 11 -3.64 -3.43 -9.36
CA ARG A 11 -4.33 -3.82 -8.13
C ARG A 11 -4.02 -2.87 -6.98
N ALA A 12 -2.75 -2.55 -6.75
CA ALA A 12 -2.34 -1.61 -5.72
C ALA A 12 -3.00 -0.23 -5.87
N GLN A 13 -3.03 0.31 -7.10
CA GLN A 13 -3.71 1.58 -7.38
C GLN A 13 -5.21 1.50 -7.12
N ASN A 14 -5.86 0.41 -7.52
CA ASN A 14 -7.29 0.22 -7.28
C ASN A 14 -7.61 0.16 -5.78
N GLU A 15 -6.80 -0.55 -4.98
CA GLU A 15 -6.97 -0.62 -3.52
C GLU A 15 -6.75 0.76 -2.86
N LEU A 16 -5.76 1.53 -3.34
CA LEU A 16 -5.54 2.90 -2.88
C LEU A 16 -6.75 3.78 -3.19
N ASN A 17 -7.25 3.75 -4.43
CA ASN A 17 -8.44 4.50 -4.83
C ASN A 17 -9.66 4.12 -4.00
N LEU A 18 -9.87 2.82 -3.79
CA LEU A 18 -10.98 2.31 -2.98
C LEU A 18 -10.87 2.79 -1.52
N SER A 19 -9.68 2.77 -0.92
CA SER A 19 -9.49 3.27 0.45
C SER A 19 -9.87 4.75 0.58
N MET A 20 -9.52 5.59 -0.39
CA MET A 20 -9.89 7.01 -0.42
C MET A 20 -11.40 7.20 -0.60
N MET A 21 -12.04 6.40 -1.46
CA MET A 21 -13.49 6.43 -1.65
C MET A 21 -14.23 6.06 -0.38
N ILE A 22 -13.82 4.99 0.30
CA ILE A 22 -14.41 4.52 1.56
C ILE A 22 -14.27 5.57 2.65
N GLN A 23 -13.09 6.21 2.76
CA GLN A 23 -12.87 7.32 3.69
C GLN A 23 -13.84 8.47 3.40
N LYS A 24 -13.97 8.88 2.14
CA LYS A 24 -14.87 9.97 1.74
C LYS A 24 -16.33 9.65 2.02
N ILE A 25 -16.78 8.43 1.75
CA ILE A 25 -18.15 7.98 2.08
C ILE A 25 -18.37 8.02 3.60
N SER A 26 -17.37 7.64 4.39
CA SER A 26 -17.45 7.66 5.86
C SER A 26 -17.48 9.07 6.44
N ASP A 27 -16.73 10.00 5.85
CA ASP A 27 -16.66 11.40 6.29
C ASP A 27 -17.85 12.25 5.81
N ASP A 28 -18.44 11.90 4.66
CA ASP A 28 -19.52 12.66 4.02
C ASP A 28 -20.84 11.88 4.01
N LYS A 29 -21.59 12.05 5.11
CA LYS A 29 -22.88 11.40 5.35
C LYS A 29 -23.91 11.68 4.25
N LYS A 30 -23.81 12.82 3.55
CA LYS A 30 -24.72 13.15 2.45
C LYS A 30 -24.61 12.15 1.31
N ILE A 31 -23.41 11.63 1.03
CA ILE A 31 -23.23 10.60 0.01
C ILE A 31 -24.06 9.36 0.37
N GLN A 32 -24.04 8.93 1.64
CA GLN A 32 -24.79 7.76 2.09
C GLN A 32 -26.31 7.99 2.01
N ILE A 33 -26.78 9.14 2.48
CA ILE A 33 -28.22 9.43 2.57
C ILE A 33 -28.81 9.77 1.20
N GLU A 34 -28.19 10.71 0.47
CA GLU A 34 -28.77 11.29 -0.75
C GLU A 34 -28.54 10.41 -1.98
N ILE A 35 -27.37 9.76 -2.07
CA ILE A 35 -27.01 8.93 -3.23
C ILE A 35 -27.38 7.48 -2.97
N PHE A 36 -26.91 6.90 -1.86
CA PHE A 36 -27.12 5.48 -1.56
C PHE A 36 -28.43 5.17 -0.84
N ARG A 37 -29.15 6.18 -0.34
CA ARG A 37 -30.40 6.03 0.43
C ARG A 37 -30.22 5.12 1.64
N MET A 38 -29.07 5.26 2.31
CA MET A 38 -28.67 4.47 3.48
C MET A 38 -28.71 5.30 4.76
N LYS A 39 -28.70 4.62 5.90
CA LYS A 39 -28.44 5.24 7.21
C LYS A 39 -26.98 5.67 7.31
N GLU A 40 -26.70 6.59 8.23
CA GLU A 40 -25.35 7.05 8.51
C GLU A 40 -24.52 5.95 9.17
N ASP A 41 -23.47 5.51 8.49
CA ASP A 41 -22.47 4.56 8.98
C ASP A 41 -21.04 5.10 8.79
N THR A 42 -20.07 4.42 9.38
CA THR A 42 -18.63 4.71 9.17
C THR A 42 -17.88 3.44 8.83
N TYR A 43 -16.95 3.55 7.88
CA TYR A 43 -16.23 2.41 7.30
C TYR A 43 -14.71 2.54 7.43
N TYR A 44 -14.24 3.28 8.43
CA TYR A 44 -12.82 3.59 8.62
C TYR A 44 -11.94 2.33 8.78
N SER A 45 -12.45 1.25 9.37
CA SER A 45 -11.72 -0.03 9.43
C SER A 45 -11.47 -0.64 8.04
N ALA A 46 -12.41 -0.46 7.11
CA ALA A 46 -12.24 -0.88 5.72
C ALA A 46 -11.22 0.01 5.00
N THR A 47 -11.21 1.33 5.27
CA THR A 47 -10.15 2.24 4.78
C THR A 47 -8.75 1.71 5.13
N ILE A 48 -8.50 1.38 6.40
CA ILE A 48 -7.21 0.85 6.87
C ILE A 48 -6.86 -0.45 6.14
N SER A 49 -7.83 -1.36 5.99
CA SER A 49 -7.62 -2.65 5.34
C SER A 49 -7.22 -2.49 3.87
N HIS A 50 -7.93 -1.65 3.11
CA HIS A 50 -7.65 -1.42 1.70
C HIS A 50 -6.36 -0.62 1.48
N ALA A 51 -6.04 0.33 2.36
CA ALA A 51 -4.75 1.01 2.36
C ALA A 51 -3.58 0.02 2.57
N TYR A 52 -3.72 -0.95 3.48
CA TYR A 52 -2.74 -2.04 3.63
C TYR A 52 -2.60 -2.88 2.36
N TYR A 53 -3.71 -3.26 1.71
CA TYR A 53 -3.64 -4.05 0.47
C TYR A 53 -2.96 -3.29 -0.68
N ALA A 54 -3.12 -1.96 -0.75
CA ALA A 54 -2.37 -1.13 -1.69
C ALA A 54 -0.85 -1.27 -1.47
N ILE A 55 -0.38 -1.21 -0.22
CA ILE A 55 1.03 -1.39 0.14
C ILE A 55 1.51 -2.81 -0.21
N PHE A 56 0.74 -3.82 0.20
CA PHE A 56 1.07 -5.23 -0.05
C PHE A 56 1.22 -5.53 -1.55
N TYR A 57 0.26 -5.11 -2.37
CA TYR A 57 0.34 -5.33 -3.81
C TYR A 57 1.42 -4.50 -4.49
N SER A 58 1.74 -3.31 -3.97
CA SER A 58 2.89 -2.53 -4.43
C SER A 58 4.19 -3.31 -4.19
N ALA A 59 4.43 -3.76 -2.95
CA ALA A 59 5.62 -4.53 -2.61
C ALA A 59 5.71 -5.82 -3.44
N LYS A 60 4.59 -6.53 -3.62
CA LYS A 60 4.53 -7.73 -4.45
C LYS A 60 4.86 -7.46 -5.91
N ALA A 61 4.39 -6.35 -6.49
CA ALA A 61 4.75 -5.94 -7.84
C ALA A 61 6.26 -5.71 -7.95
N TYR A 62 6.86 -4.98 -7.01
CA TYR A 62 8.29 -4.73 -7.00
C TYR A 62 9.11 -6.02 -6.87
N LEU A 63 8.72 -6.94 -5.98
CA LEU A 63 9.38 -8.24 -5.84
C LEU A 63 9.30 -9.05 -7.13
N LEU A 64 8.14 -9.08 -7.79
CA LEU A 64 7.99 -9.76 -9.08
C LEU A 64 8.91 -9.17 -10.16
N LEU A 65 9.08 -7.85 -10.18
CA LEU A 65 10.03 -7.18 -11.07
C LEU A 65 11.48 -7.58 -10.78
N LYS A 66 11.80 -7.95 -9.53
CA LYS A 66 13.10 -8.54 -9.15
C LYS A 66 13.20 -10.04 -9.39
N GLY A 67 12.17 -10.66 -10.01
CA GLY A 67 12.11 -12.10 -10.21
C GLY A 67 11.77 -12.90 -8.94
N ILE A 68 11.38 -12.23 -7.85
CA ILE A 68 11.06 -12.86 -6.56
C ILE A 68 9.55 -13.11 -6.50
N LYS A 69 9.15 -14.38 -6.42
CA LYS A 69 7.75 -14.79 -6.33
C LYS A 69 7.39 -15.20 -4.91
N THR A 70 6.39 -14.55 -4.34
CA THR A 70 5.77 -14.97 -3.07
C THR A 70 4.41 -15.59 -3.38
N ARG A 71 4.12 -16.74 -2.76
CA ARG A 71 2.89 -17.53 -2.96
C ARG A 71 2.32 -17.99 -1.63
N ALA A 72 1.03 -18.32 -1.64
CA ALA A 72 0.37 -19.00 -0.54
C ALA A 72 1.06 -20.34 -0.18
N PRO A 73 0.99 -20.79 1.08
CA PRO A 73 0.41 -20.12 2.25
C PRO A 73 1.29 -18.96 2.76
N GLU A 74 0.77 -18.16 3.71
CA GLU A 74 1.48 -17.06 4.38
C GLU A 74 2.06 -15.98 3.46
N GLU A 75 1.37 -15.70 2.35
CA GLU A 75 1.87 -14.78 1.32
C GLU A 75 2.22 -13.39 1.88
N HIS A 76 1.39 -12.83 2.76
CA HIS A 76 1.63 -11.55 3.42
C HIS A 76 2.92 -11.51 4.25
N LYS A 77 3.27 -12.62 4.91
CA LYS A 77 4.50 -12.73 5.69
C LYS A 77 5.70 -12.77 4.76
N LYS A 78 5.66 -13.65 3.77
CA LYS A 78 6.72 -13.83 2.77
C LYS A 78 6.99 -12.55 1.97
N THR A 79 5.95 -11.84 1.52
CA THR A 79 6.09 -10.55 0.80
C THR A 79 6.79 -9.50 1.66
N PHE A 80 6.47 -9.43 2.95
CA PHE A 80 7.15 -8.52 3.86
C PHE A 80 8.63 -8.90 4.05
N GLU A 81 8.91 -10.17 4.34
CA GLU A 81 10.27 -10.66 4.59
C GLU A 81 11.18 -10.48 3.36
N GLU A 82 10.70 -10.80 2.16
CA GLU A 82 11.48 -10.60 0.94
C GLU A 82 11.70 -9.12 0.62
N PHE A 83 10.71 -8.26 0.89
CA PHE A 83 10.89 -6.81 0.75
C PHE A 83 11.93 -6.29 1.74
N SER A 84 11.88 -6.71 3.01
CA SER A 84 12.88 -6.37 4.03
C SER A 84 14.28 -6.73 3.58
N LYS A 85 14.49 -7.95 3.06
CA LYS A 85 15.80 -8.38 2.55
C LYS A 85 16.36 -7.46 1.46
N LEU A 86 15.52 -6.86 0.61
CA LEU A 86 15.99 -5.92 -0.41
C LEU A 86 16.35 -4.55 0.17
N VAL A 87 15.62 -4.12 1.21
CA VAL A 87 15.93 -2.91 1.98
C VAL A 87 17.24 -3.09 2.74
N ASP A 88 17.40 -4.19 3.48
CA ASP A 88 18.61 -4.49 4.26
C ASP A 88 19.87 -4.59 3.39
N LYS A 89 19.72 -5.05 2.14
CA LYS A 89 20.80 -5.08 1.14
C LYS A 89 21.10 -3.73 0.48
N GLY A 90 20.36 -2.68 0.83
CA GLY A 90 20.44 -1.35 0.21
C GLY A 90 19.96 -1.29 -1.24
N THR A 91 19.31 -2.35 -1.75
CA THR A 91 18.87 -2.41 -3.16
C THR A 91 17.83 -1.33 -3.44
N VAL A 92 16.89 -1.14 -2.52
CA VAL A 92 15.84 -0.13 -2.64
C VAL A 92 16.42 1.28 -2.52
N ASP A 93 17.34 1.53 -1.57
CA ASP A 93 17.99 2.84 -1.41
C ASP A 93 18.77 3.26 -2.66
N ILE A 94 19.54 2.36 -3.25
CA ILE A 94 20.31 2.63 -4.48
C ILE A 94 19.39 2.98 -5.64
N GLU A 95 18.23 2.33 -5.75
CA GLU A 95 17.28 2.61 -6.84
C GLU A 95 16.48 3.90 -6.58
N LEU A 96 16.11 4.18 -5.33
CA LEU A 96 15.46 5.45 -4.97
C LEU A 96 16.39 6.65 -5.16
N LEU A 97 17.68 6.53 -4.80
CA LEU A 97 18.68 7.59 -5.03
C LEU A 97 18.80 7.98 -6.50
N LYS A 98 18.69 7.00 -7.42
CA LYS A 98 18.74 7.26 -8.87
C LYS A 98 17.54 8.08 -9.35
N ILE A 99 16.35 7.80 -8.80
CA ILE A 99 15.10 8.51 -9.15
C ILE A 99 15.10 9.93 -8.60
N TYR A 100 15.49 10.09 -7.33
CA TYR A 100 15.27 11.35 -6.62
C TYR A 100 16.47 12.28 -6.59
N GLN A 101 17.64 11.82 -7.04
CA GLN A 101 18.95 12.49 -7.17
C GLN A 101 19.51 13.17 -5.89
N ASN A 102 18.68 13.73 -5.01
CA ASN A 102 19.03 14.47 -3.80
C ASN A 102 18.05 14.27 -2.63
N MET A 103 16.91 13.58 -2.82
CA MET A 103 15.91 13.38 -1.76
C MET A 103 16.11 12.03 -1.07
N MET A 104 16.63 12.06 0.17
CA MET A 104 16.93 10.88 0.98
C MET A 104 15.65 10.28 1.59
N MET A 105 14.69 9.85 0.76
CA MET A 105 13.63 8.95 1.25
C MET A 105 14.28 7.58 1.45
N LYS A 106 14.54 7.24 2.72
CA LYS A 106 15.22 5.99 3.07
C LYS A 106 14.30 4.82 2.82
N ALA A 107 14.84 3.74 2.25
CA ALA A 107 14.09 2.50 2.10
C ALA A 107 13.57 1.97 3.45
N ASP A 108 14.26 2.30 4.55
CA ASP A 108 13.81 2.10 5.93
C ASP A 108 12.43 2.70 6.19
N THR A 109 12.12 3.88 5.66
CA THR A 109 10.81 4.51 5.80
C THR A 109 9.73 3.68 5.11
N LEU A 110 10.02 3.14 3.92
CA LEU A 110 9.08 2.27 3.22
C LEU A 110 8.87 0.96 3.98
N LEU A 111 9.95 0.35 4.49
CA LEU A 111 9.88 -0.86 5.29
C LEU A 111 9.07 -0.64 6.58
N HIS A 112 9.31 0.46 7.27
CA HIS A 112 8.59 0.85 8.48
C HIS A 112 7.10 1.09 8.21
N ILE A 113 6.74 1.79 7.12
CA ILE A 113 5.35 1.94 6.68
C ILE A 113 4.70 0.57 6.48
N PHE A 114 5.39 -0.36 5.79
CA PHE A 114 4.84 -1.68 5.53
C PHE A 114 4.63 -2.48 6.83
N GLU A 115 5.58 -2.44 7.75
CA GLU A 115 5.47 -3.10 9.06
C GLU A 115 4.30 -2.57 9.89
N ILE A 116 4.18 -1.23 9.99
CA ILE A 116 3.10 -0.57 10.74
C ILE A 116 1.74 -0.96 10.16
N GLU A 117 1.55 -0.83 8.84
CA GLU A 117 0.24 -1.05 8.23
C GLU A 117 -0.16 -2.53 8.27
N LYS A 118 0.80 -3.45 8.11
CA LYS A 118 0.59 -4.89 8.34
C LYS A 118 0.09 -5.16 9.77
N SER A 119 0.70 -4.51 10.76
CA SER A 119 0.31 -4.64 12.17
C SER A 119 -1.04 -3.98 12.46
N LYS A 120 -1.30 -2.80 11.88
CA LYS A 120 -2.58 -2.08 12.02
C LYS A 120 -3.74 -2.91 11.48
N ARG A 121 -3.61 -3.51 10.29
CA ARG A 121 -4.66 -4.37 9.72
C ARG A 121 -5.05 -5.52 10.66
N GLY A 122 -4.10 -6.09 11.39
CA GLY A 122 -4.38 -7.11 12.40
C GLY A 122 -5.10 -6.56 13.65
N LYS A 123 -4.76 -5.37 14.11
CA LYS A 123 -5.33 -4.78 15.34
C LYS A 123 -6.69 -4.10 15.11
N PHE A 124 -6.79 -3.29 14.08
CA PHE A 124 -7.94 -2.39 13.84
C PHE A 124 -9.14 -3.06 13.20
N THR A 125 -8.94 -4.24 12.58
CA THR A 125 -10.04 -5.04 12.02
C THR A 125 -10.84 -5.78 13.10
N TYR A 126 -10.24 -6.07 14.27
CA TYR A 126 -10.83 -6.98 15.26
C TYR A 126 -11.02 -6.41 16.66
N GLN A 127 -10.39 -5.27 17.01
CA GLN A 127 -10.29 -4.84 18.42
C GLN A 127 -10.82 -3.43 18.70
N ARG A 128 -11.32 -2.68 17.71
CA ARG A 128 -11.81 -1.29 17.91
C ARG A 128 -13.12 -1.02 17.20
N ILE A 129 -13.95 -0.17 17.82
CA ILE A 129 -15.15 0.37 17.19
C ILE A 129 -14.77 1.23 15.97
N PRO A 130 -15.50 1.15 14.85
CA PRO A 130 -15.15 1.84 13.60
C PRO A 130 -14.91 3.34 13.75
N GLN A 131 -15.66 4.02 14.60
CA GLN A 131 -15.60 5.48 14.79
C GLN A 131 -14.24 5.94 15.35
N ALA A 132 -13.57 5.11 16.14
CA ALA A 132 -12.23 5.42 16.67
C ALA A 132 -11.13 5.32 15.60
N ASN A 133 -11.47 4.89 14.39
CA ASN A 133 -10.51 4.60 13.32
C ASN A 133 -10.44 5.70 12.25
N GLN A 134 -11.13 6.83 12.41
CA GLN A 134 -11.11 7.92 11.43
C GLN A 134 -9.70 8.45 11.16
N GLU A 135 -9.00 8.93 12.19
CA GLU A 135 -7.63 9.43 12.06
C GLU A 135 -6.63 8.33 11.66
N PRO A 136 -6.68 7.11 12.26
CA PRO A 136 -5.90 5.98 11.76
C PRO A 136 -6.14 5.67 10.27
N GLY A 137 -7.37 5.79 9.76
CA GLY A 137 -7.70 5.59 8.35
C GLY A 137 -7.06 6.62 7.43
N LYS A 138 -7.09 7.91 7.82
CA LYS A 138 -6.40 8.98 7.07
C LYS A 138 -4.89 8.78 7.04
N GLU A 139 -4.31 8.37 8.17
CA GLU A 139 -2.88 8.05 8.26
C GLU A 139 -2.52 6.86 7.36
N SER A 140 -3.32 5.79 7.37
CA SER A 140 -3.14 4.63 6.49
C SER A 140 -3.21 5.00 5.01
N ILE A 141 -4.12 5.88 4.59
CA ILE A 141 -4.16 6.40 3.21
C ILE A 141 -2.86 7.14 2.86
N LYS A 142 -2.39 8.03 3.74
CA LYS A 142 -1.15 8.78 3.52
C LYS A 142 0.04 7.82 3.36
N ASN A 143 0.16 6.85 4.25
CA ASN A 143 1.19 5.81 4.20
C ASN A 143 1.12 5.00 2.90
N ALA A 144 -0.08 4.57 2.49
CA ALA A 144 -0.29 3.84 1.26
C ALA A 144 0.07 4.67 0.01
N GLN A 145 -0.27 5.95 0.00
CA GLN A 145 0.07 6.86 -1.10
C GLN A 145 1.58 7.10 -1.20
N THR A 146 2.25 7.35 -0.07
CA THR A 146 3.71 7.47 -0.03
C THR A 146 4.37 6.18 -0.53
N PHE A 147 3.94 5.02 -0.04
CA PHE A 147 4.53 3.74 -0.44
C PHE A 147 4.30 3.45 -1.92
N PHE A 148 3.04 3.55 -2.39
CA PHE A 148 2.68 3.28 -3.78
C PHE A 148 3.45 4.17 -4.75
N ASN A 149 3.52 5.48 -4.51
CA ASN A 149 4.20 6.42 -5.42
C ASN A 149 5.69 6.09 -5.59
N ASN A 150 6.36 5.70 -4.51
CA ASN A 150 7.77 5.32 -4.58
C ASN A 150 7.99 4.00 -5.31
N ILE A 151 7.19 2.98 -4.99
CA ILE A 151 7.28 1.68 -5.66
C ILE A 151 6.92 1.78 -7.14
N TYR A 152 5.89 2.56 -7.48
CA TYR A 152 5.49 2.78 -8.86
C TYR A 152 6.64 3.34 -9.70
N ARG A 153 7.31 4.39 -9.20
CA ARG A 153 8.49 4.98 -9.87
C ARG A 153 9.65 3.99 -10.01
N LEU A 154 9.91 3.19 -8.97
CA LEU A 154 10.92 2.13 -9.02
C LEU A 154 10.62 1.09 -10.11
N CYS A 155 9.34 0.79 -10.33
CA CYS A 155 8.92 -0.12 -11.38
C CYS A 155 9.01 0.51 -12.78
N GLU A 156 8.66 1.79 -12.94
CA GLU A 156 8.73 2.49 -14.23
C GLU A 156 10.16 2.71 -14.73
N GLU A 157 11.10 3.11 -13.86
CA GLU A 157 12.50 3.35 -14.28
C GLU A 157 13.20 2.10 -14.84
N LYS A 158 12.85 0.92 -14.34
CA LYS A 158 13.40 -0.36 -14.81
C LYS A 158 12.87 -0.74 -16.18
N GLU A 159 11.63 -0.35 -16.52
CA GLU A 159 11.06 -0.59 -17.84
C GLU A 159 11.80 0.18 -18.94
N GLN A 160 12.29 1.39 -18.64
CA GLN A 160 13.04 2.22 -19.58
C GLN A 160 14.47 1.72 -19.86
N LYS A 161 15.03 0.85 -19.01
CA LYS A 161 16.39 0.29 -19.16
C LYS A 161 16.42 -1.07 -19.84
N THR A 162 15.25 -1.67 -20.06
CA THR A 162 15.12 -3.01 -20.66
C THR A 162 14.57 -2.94 -22.10
N LYS A 163 14.26 -1.74 -22.58
CA LYS A 163 13.99 -1.41 -23.98
C LYS A 163 15.25 -0.84 -24.62
#